data_AF-A0A7J3UCF9-F1
#
_entry.id   AF-A0A7J3UCF9-F1
#
_cell.length_a   1.000
_cell.length_b   1.000
_cell.length_c   1.000
_cell.angle_alpha   90.00
_cell.angle_beta   90.00
_cell.angle_gamma   90.00
#
_symmetry.space_group_name_H-M   'P 1'
#
loop_
_entity.id
_entity.type
_entity.pdbx_description
1 polymer ?
#
loop_
_entity_poly.entity_id
_entity_poly.type
_entity_poly.pdbx_seq_one_letter_code
_entity_poly.pdbx_strand_id
1 'polypeptide(L)'
;PIPSGKISISQAEIAAWTLAVFSILVGFAVGSYYGMFMMVFILFGIFYNLEPFRVKKRLWINTISLSLSRGLLPLPAAWSIFGNPGDAAPWLLGSVMAVWVLAWQNTKDIDDVEGDRNCGIITPVVYHKWKTLVYIIGFLSVMTFILLVFYVASGWLPPNMLALFILAFPTAWMFYKMAKNNISVTTLENNELWASFYLTLGGFYIVAAAAYLLGSYLTLFS
;
A
#
# COMPACT_ATOMS: atom_id res chain seq x y z
N PRO A 1 17.76 -1.38 -16.34
CA PRO A 1 19.00 -2.18 -16.55
C PRO A 1 18.97 -3.04 -17.82
N ILE A 2 17.87 -3.76 -18.07
CA ILE A 2 17.71 -4.62 -19.26
C ILE A 2 17.66 -3.78 -20.56
N PRO A 3 16.81 -2.73 -20.70
CA PRO A 3 16.75 -1.95 -21.95
C PRO A 3 18.04 -1.21 -22.29
N SER A 4 18.83 -0.86 -21.26
CA SER A 4 20.14 -0.21 -21.41
C SER A 4 21.28 -1.22 -21.68
N GLY A 5 20.98 -2.51 -21.84
CA GLY A 5 21.96 -3.57 -22.11
C GLY A 5 22.94 -3.88 -20.98
N LYS A 6 22.74 -3.33 -19.78
CA LYS A 6 23.67 -3.50 -18.65
C LYS A 6 23.62 -4.91 -18.04
N ILE A 7 22.49 -5.60 -18.20
CA ILE A 7 22.29 -7.00 -17.79
C ILE A 7 21.45 -7.71 -18.86
N SER A 8 21.69 -9.01 -19.05
CA SER A 8 20.85 -9.84 -19.91
C SER A 8 19.53 -10.22 -19.21
N ILE A 9 18.54 -10.66 -19.99
CA ILE A 9 17.25 -11.15 -19.46
C ILE A 9 17.48 -12.33 -18.51
N SER A 10 18.30 -13.31 -18.94
CA SER A 10 18.62 -14.50 -18.14
C SER A 10 19.29 -14.13 -16.81
N GLN A 11 20.22 -13.17 -16.80
CA GLN A 11 20.84 -12.68 -15.56
C GLN A 11 19.80 -12.06 -14.62
N ALA A 12 18.87 -11.28 -15.16
CA ALA A 12 17.80 -10.68 -14.37
C ALA A 12 16.84 -11.74 -13.78
N GLU A 13 16.49 -12.77 -14.55
CA GLU A 13 15.63 -13.86 -14.11
C GLU A 13 16.28 -14.70 -13.01
N ILE A 14 17.55 -15.10 -13.19
CA ILE A 14 18.30 -15.84 -12.18
C ILE A 14 18.38 -15.04 -10.88
N ALA A 15 18.69 -13.76 -10.96
CA ALA A 15 18.73 -12.88 -9.79
C ALA A 15 17.35 -12.80 -9.11
N ALA A 16 16.28 -12.59 -9.88
CA ALA A 16 14.92 -12.50 -9.33
C ALA A 16 14.49 -13.79 -8.61
N TRP A 17 14.70 -14.96 -9.23
CA TRP A 17 14.35 -16.24 -8.62
C TRP A 17 15.22 -16.57 -7.40
N THR A 18 16.52 -16.24 -7.45
CA THR A 18 17.42 -16.43 -6.31
C THR A 18 16.96 -15.61 -5.11
N LEU A 19 16.65 -14.32 -5.31
CA LEU A 19 16.15 -13.44 -4.26
C LEU A 19 14.77 -13.86 -3.74
N ALA A 20 13.89 -14.33 -4.63
CA ALA A 20 12.56 -14.83 -4.24
C ALA A 20 12.66 -16.08 -3.35
N VAL A 21 13.45 -17.09 -3.76
CA VAL A 21 13.67 -18.30 -2.97
C VAL A 21 14.36 -17.95 -1.64
N PHE A 22 15.39 -17.10 -1.68
CA PHE A 22 16.07 -16.65 -0.47
C PHE A 22 15.12 -15.95 0.51
N SER A 23 14.24 -15.06 0.03
CA SER A 23 13.23 -14.38 0.84
C SER A 23 12.27 -15.37 1.53
N ILE A 24 11.82 -16.41 0.81
CA ILE A 24 10.96 -17.45 1.38
C ILE A 24 11.70 -18.24 2.46
N LEU A 25 12.93 -18.67 2.18
CA LEU A 25 13.74 -19.45 3.12
C LEU A 25 14.02 -18.65 4.41
N VAL A 26 14.42 -17.38 4.28
CA VAL A 26 14.59 -16.49 5.43
C VAL A 26 13.26 -16.27 6.15
N GLY A 27 12.15 -16.12 5.40
CA GLY A 27 10.82 -15.98 5.98
C GLY A 27 10.45 -17.15 6.89
N PHE A 28 10.64 -18.39 6.43
CA PHE A 28 10.40 -19.60 7.24
C PHE A 28 11.39 -19.77 8.39
N ALA A 29 12.62 -19.28 8.25
CA ALA A 29 13.59 -19.26 9.34
C ALA A 29 13.18 -18.28 10.46
N VAL A 30 12.49 -17.18 10.13
CA VAL A 30 11.91 -16.26 11.12
C VAL A 30 10.67 -16.88 11.78
N GLY A 31 9.77 -17.48 10.98
CA GLY A 31 8.59 -18.15 11.51
C GLY A 31 7.69 -18.71 10.42
N SER A 32 6.91 -19.75 10.74
CA SER A 32 6.07 -20.44 9.76
C SER A 32 5.04 -19.52 9.10
N TYR A 33 4.33 -18.70 9.89
CA TYR A 33 3.35 -17.75 9.36
C TYR A 33 4.01 -16.65 8.53
N TYR A 34 5.14 -16.11 8.99
CA TYR A 34 5.87 -15.08 8.25
C TYR A 34 6.38 -15.61 6.90
N GLY A 35 6.90 -16.84 6.86
CA GLY A 35 7.25 -17.53 5.62
C GLY A 35 6.07 -17.69 4.66
N MET A 36 4.88 -18.03 5.16
CA MET A 36 3.65 -18.07 4.34
C MET A 36 3.30 -16.70 3.76
N PHE A 37 3.42 -15.61 4.55
CA PHE A 37 3.21 -14.26 4.03
C PHE A 37 4.23 -13.90 2.93
N MET A 38 5.51 -14.26 3.08
CA MET A 38 6.52 -14.04 2.03
C MET A 38 6.16 -14.75 0.72
N MET A 39 5.68 -15.99 0.80
CA MET A 39 5.18 -16.71 -0.38
C MET A 39 4.01 -15.96 -1.02
N VAL A 40 3.05 -15.49 -0.23
CA VAL A 40 1.91 -14.70 -0.72
C VAL A 40 2.38 -13.43 -1.42
N PHE A 41 3.30 -12.66 -0.84
CA PHE A 41 3.83 -11.44 -1.48
C PHE A 41 4.51 -11.72 -2.82
N ILE A 42 5.28 -12.81 -2.90
CA ILE A 42 5.91 -13.23 -4.16
C ILE A 42 4.85 -13.64 -5.19
N LEU A 43 3.80 -14.35 -4.79
CA LEU A 43 2.68 -14.68 -5.68
C LEU A 43 1.97 -13.44 -6.20
N PHE A 44 1.75 -12.43 -5.36
CA PHE A 44 1.25 -11.12 -5.80
C PHE A 44 2.18 -10.51 -6.87
N GLY A 45 3.50 -10.53 -6.66
CA GLY A 45 4.47 -10.04 -7.64
C GLY A 45 4.47 -10.81 -8.96
N ILE A 46 4.30 -12.14 -8.90
CA ILE A 46 4.20 -13.03 -10.07
C ILE A 46 2.92 -12.73 -10.85
N PHE A 47 1.75 -12.78 -10.20
CA PHE A 47 0.45 -12.55 -10.85
C PHE A 47 0.32 -11.12 -11.40
N TYR A 48 0.97 -10.16 -10.75
CA TYR A 48 1.05 -8.80 -11.24
C TYR A 48 1.74 -8.70 -12.61
N ASN A 49 2.80 -9.49 -12.85
CA ASN A 49 3.69 -9.31 -13.99
C ASN A 49 3.52 -10.34 -15.12
N LEU A 50 3.22 -11.60 -14.81
CA LEU A 50 3.24 -12.71 -15.77
C LEU A 50 1.86 -13.03 -16.36
N GLU A 51 1.83 -13.43 -17.62
CA GLU A 51 0.64 -14.01 -18.26
C GLU A 51 0.28 -15.37 -17.63
N PRO A 52 -1.01 -15.80 -17.64
CA PRO A 52 -2.17 -15.15 -18.26
C PRO A 52 -2.84 -14.08 -17.36
N PHE A 53 -2.36 -13.91 -16.13
CA PHE A 53 -3.01 -13.03 -15.17
C PHE A 53 -2.67 -11.57 -15.46
N ARG A 54 -1.38 -11.24 -15.48
CA ARG A 54 -0.79 -9.92 -15.73
C ARG A 54 -1.66 -8.80 -15.17
N VAL A 55 -1.93 -8.90 -13.86
CA VAL A 55 -2.94 -8.10 -13.16
C VAL A 55 -2.72 -6.60 -13.34
N LYS A 56 -1.47 -6.15 -13.55
CA LYS A 56 -1.14 -4.74 -13.85
C LYS A 56 -1.90 -4.13 -15.03
N LYS A 57 -2.36 -4.95 -15.99
CA LYS A 57 -3.15 -4.47 -17.14
C LYS A 57 -4.65 -4.32 -16.85
N ARG A 58 -5.12 -4.76 -15.67
CA ARG A 58 -6.54 -4.93 -15.37
C ARG A 58 -7.06 -3.86 -14.40
N LEU A 59 -7.49 -2.71 -14.93
CA LEU A 59 -8.19 -1.61 -14.23
C LEU A 59 -8.17 -1.67 -12.69
N TRP A 60 -9.29 -2.02 -12.05
CA TRP A 60 -9.42 -2.03 -10.60
C TRP A 60 -8.77 -3.25 -9.95
N ILE A 61 -8.63 -4.36 -10.68
CA ILE A 61 -7.99 -5.57 -10.17
C ILE A 61 -6.51 -5.27 -9.86
N ASN A 62 -5.85 -4.47 -10.70
CA ASN A 62 -4.52 -3.93 -10.45
C ASN A 62 -4.47 -3.21 -9.10
N THR A 63 -5.26 -2.15 -8.95
CA THR A 63 -5.19 -1.28 -7.76
C THR A 63 -5.60 -2.02 -6.49
N ILE A 64 -6.59 -2.92 -6.56
CA ILE A 64 -6.98 -3.80 -5.45
C ILE A 64 -5.84 -4.75 -5.08
N SER A 65 -5.20 -5.37 -6.07
CA SER A 65 -4.05 -6.25 -5.82
C SER A 65 -2.89 -5.51 -5.13
N LEU A 66 -2.65 -4.26 -5.52
CA LEU A 66 -1.64 -3.40 -4.89
C LEU A 66 -2.07 -2.95 -3.49
N SER A 67 -3.34 -2.65 -3.26
CA SER A 67 -3.81 -2.25 -1.93
C SER A 67 -3.78 -3.39 -0.91
N LEU A 68 -4.05 -4.61 -1.35
CA LEU A 68 -3.88 -5.80 -0.51
C LEU A 68 -2.41 -6.04 -0.16
N SER A 69 -1.51 -5.98 -1.14
CA SER A 69 -0.09 -6.27 -0.93
C SER A 69 0.67 -5.17 -0.19
N ARG A 70 0.25 -3.89 -0.30
CA ARG A 70 0.94 -2.75 0.34
C ARG A 70 0.22 -2.17 1.56
N GLY A 71 -1.09 -2.39 1.67
CA GLY A 71 -1.92 -1.90 2.77
C GLY A 71 -2.33 -3.01 3.73
N LEU A 72 -3.05 -4.03 3.24
CA LEU A 72 -3.68 -5.04 4.12
C LEU A 72 -2.67 -5.98 4.77
N LEU A 73 -1.90 -6.68 3.94
CA LEU A 73 -1.09 -7.83 4.34
C LEU A 73 0.22 -7.51 5.09
N PRO A 74 0.90 -6.36 4.89
CA PRO A 74 2.17 -6.10 5.57
C PRO A 74 2.06 -6.07 7.09
N LEU A 75 0.98 -5.53 7.65
CA LEU A 75 0.83 -5.43 9.10
C LEU A 75 0.61 -6.81 9.77
N PRO A 76 -0.32 -7.68 9.31
CA PRO A 76 -0.39 -9.06 9.76
C PRO A 76 0.90 -9.85 9.57
N ALA A 77 1.61 -9.64 8.46
CA ALA A 77 2.90 -10.27 8.24
C ALA A 77 3.91 -9.87 9.32
N ALA A 78 4.11 -8.57 9.54
CA ALA A 78 5.01 -8.10 10.59
C ALA A 78 4.57 -8.56 12.00
N TRP A 79 3.26 -8.56 12.28
CA TRP A 79 2.69 -9.02 13.54
C TRP A 79 2.97 -10.50 13.81
N SER A 80 2.96 -11.33 12.76
CA SER A 80 3.19 -12.78 12.86
C SER A 80 4.58 -13.18 13.36
N ILE A 81 5.54 -12.24 13.38
CA ILE A 81 6.89 -12.45 13.90
C ILE A 81 6.88 -12.56 15.43
N PHE A 82 6.05 -11.76 16.10
CA PHE A 82 6.06 -11.63 17.56
C PHE A 82 4.72 -12.02 18.22
N GLY A 83 3.62 -11.99 17.48
CA GLY A 83 2.26 -12.21 17.97
C GLY A 83 1.48 -13.22 17.12
N ASN A 84 0.19 -13.36 17.41
CA ASN A 84 -0.68 -14.27 16.68
C ASN A 84 -1.22 -13.56 15.41
N PRO A 85 -0.97 -14.09 14.20
CA PRO A 85 -1.51 -13.49 12.98
C PRO A 85 -3.04 -13.55 12.90
N GLY A 86 -3.72 -14.32 13.75
CA GLY A 86 -5.18 -14.33 13.89
C GLY A 86 -5.76 -13.17 14.70
N ASP A 87 -4.92 -12.35 15.35
CA ASP A 87 -5.37 -11.19 16.11
C ASP A 87 -6.09 -10.20 15.18
N ALA A 88 -7.24 -9.67 15.59
CA ALA A 88 -8.02 -8.77 14.74
C ALA A 88 -7.30 -7.44 14.44
N ALA A 89 -6.55 -6.92 15.41
CA ALA A 89 -5.88 -5.62 15.34
C ALA A 89 -5.04 -5.39 14.06
N PRO A 90 -4.09 -6.26 13.69
CA PRO A 90 -3.29 -6.06 12.49
C PRO A 90 -4.11 -6.09 11.19
N TRP A 91 -5.20 -6.86 11.14
CA TRP A 91 -6.08 -6.91 9.96
C TRP A 91 -6.97 -5.67 9.85
N LEU A 92 -7.49 -5.17 10.97
CA LEU A 92 -8.32 -3.97 11.02
C LEU A 92 -7.50 -2.72 10.64
N LEU A 93 -6.28 -2.60 11.15
CA LEU A 93 -5.39 -1.52 10.75
C LEU A 93 -4.93 -1.68 9.30
N GLY A 94 -4.56 -2.89 8.89
CA GLY A 94 -4.24 -3.19 7.49
C GLY A 94 -5.38 -2.86 6.53
N SER A 95 -6.65 -3.09 6.92
CA SER A 95 -7.80 -2.78 6.06
C SER A 95 -8.03 -1.27 5.90
N VAL A 96 -7.84 -0.48 6.96
CA VAL A 96 -7.82 0.99 6.87
C VAL A 96 -6.74 1.44 5.89
N MET A 97 -5.52 0.91 6.03
CA MET A 97 -4.41 1.23 5.13
C MET A 97 -4.69 0.75 3.70
N ALA A 98 -5.35 -0.38 3.50
CA ALA A 98 -5.71 -0.90 2.18
C ALA A 98 -6.72 0.01 1.47
N VAL A 99 -7.74 0.52 2.17
CA VAL A 99 -8.69 1.49 1.58
C VAL A 99 -7.97 2.78 1.18
N TRP A 100 -7.05 3.24 2.02
CA TRP A 100 -6.25 4.43 1.73
C TRP A 100 -5.32 4.22 0.52
N VAL A 101 -4.62 3.08 0.47
CA VAL A 101 -3.75 2.73 -0.66
C VAL A 101 -4.58 2.57 -1.93
N LEU A 102 -5.77 1.96 -1.87
CA LEU A 102 -6.66 1.83 -3.02
C LEU A 102 -7.02 3.19 -3.64
N ALA A 103 -7.19 4.22 -2.80
CA ALA A 103 -7.39 5.59 -3.26
C ALA A 103 -6.14 6.13 -3.95
N TRP A 104 -5.02 6.17 -3.22
CA TRP A 104 -3.88 7.00 -3.57
C TRP A 104 -2.82 6.35 -4.44
N GLN A 105 -2.78 5.02 -4.53
CA GLN A 105 -1.77 4.30 -5.31
C GLN A 105 -1.76 4.69 -6.80
N ASN A 106 -2.90 5.15 -7.32
CA ASN A 106 -3.04 5.56 -8.70
C ASN A 106 -2.28 6.87 -9.03
N THR A 107 -1.85 7.65 -8.04
CA THR A 107 -1.16 8.93 -8.31
C THR A 107 0.18 8.76 -9.00
N LYS A 108 0.80 7.59 -8.90
CA LYS A 108 2.04 7.28 -9.64
C LYS A 108 1.82 7.28 -11.16
N ASP A 109 0.62 6.90 -11.61
CA ASP A 109 0.31 6.68 -13.03
C ASP A 109 -0.16 7.97 -13.72
N ILE A 110 -0.22 9.10 -13.00
CA ILE A 110 -0.66 10.40 -13.55
C ILE A 110 0.28 10.89 -14.64
N ASP A 111 1.59 10.71 -14.45
CA ASP A 111 2.61 11.14 -15.43
C ASP A 111 2.77 10.13 -16.57
N ASP A 112 2.30 8.89 -16.39
CA ASP A 112 2.54 7.76 -17.29
C ASP A 112 1.33 7.42 -18.20
N VAL A 113 0.26 8.24 -18.20
CA VAL A 113 -1.02 7.93 -18.87
C VAL A 113 -0.86 7.58 -20.36
N GLU A 114 -0.05 8.34 -21.10
CA GLU A 114 0.17 8.10 -22.53
C GLU A 114 0.96 6.81 -22.79
N GLY A 115 2.02 6.59 -22.02
CA GLY A 115 2.85 5.39 -22.11
C GLY A 115 2.06 4.12 -21.78
N ASP A 116 1.29 4.16 -20.69
CA ASP A 116 0.43 3.05 -20.26
C ASP A 116 -0.62 2.72 -21.32
N ARG A 117 -1.28 3.74 -21.89
CA ARG A 117 -2.26 3.56 -22.96
C ARG A 117 -1.63 2.87 -24.17
N ASN A 118 -0.45 3.30 -24.60
CA ASN A 118 0.26 2.71 -25.74
C ASN A 118 0.70 1.26 -25.49
N CYS A 119 0.91 0.88 -24.22
CA CYS A 119 1.27 -0.49 -23.82
C CYS A 119 0.06 -1.39 -23.52
N GLY A 120 -1.17 -0.89 -23.71
CA GLY A 120 -2.40 -1.61 -23.35
C GLY A 120 -2.54 -1.84 -21.86
N ILE A 121 -1.97 -0.96 -21.04
CA ILE A 121 -2.12 -0.94 -19.58
C ILE A 121 -3.29 -0.01 -19.27
N ILE A 122 -4.34 -0.55 -18.64
CA ILE A 122 -5.54 0.20 -18.31
C ILE A 122 -5.56 0.37 -16.79
N THR A 123 -5.08 1.50 -16.27
CA THR A 123 -5.21 1.88 -14.85
C THR A 123 -6.42 2.80 -14.65
N PRO A 124 -6.88 3.02 -13.40
CA PRO A 124 -7.96 3.98 -13.13
C PRO A 124 -7.67 5.38 -13.69
N VAL A 125 -6.41 5.81 -13.71
CA VAL A 125 -6.01 7.10 -14.30
C VAL A 125 -6.17 7.11 -15.83
N VAL A 126 -5.80 6.02 -16.50
CA VAL A 126 -5.95 5.90 -17.96
C VAL A 126 -7.41 5.81 -18.38
N TYR A 127 -8.25 5.15 -17.57
CA TYR A 127 -9.64 4.84 -17.90
C TYR A 127 -10.63 5.95 -17.54
N HIS A 128 -10.51 6.56 -16.37
CA HIS A 128 -11.46 7.57 -15.90
C HIS A 128 -11.08 8.99 -16.34
N LYS A 129 -12.09 9.84 -16.54
CA LYS A 129 -11.86 11.29 -16.66
C LYS A 129 -11.36 11.84 -15.33
N TRP A 130 -10.51 12.88 -15.38
CA TRP A 130 -9.89 13.50 -14.19
C TRP A 130 -10.89 13.79 -13.06
N LYS A 131 -12.03 14.44 -13.37
CA LYS A 131 -13.07 14.74 -12.37
C LYS A 131 -13.60 13.47 -11.69
N THR A 132 -13.91 12.43 -12.46
CA THR A 132 -14.41 11.15 -11.92
C THR A 132 -13.36 10.49 -11.03
N LEU A 133 -12.09 10.49 -11.46
CA LEU A 133 -10.99 9.96 -10.67
C LEU A 133 -10.83 10.71 -9.33
N VAL A 134 -10.86 12.04 -9.35
CA VAL A 134 -10.81 12.88 -8.14
C VAL A 134 -11.95 12.53 -7.19
N TYR A 135 -13.18 12.38 -7.69
CA TYR A 135 -14.32 11.98 -6.85
C TYR A 135 -14.13 10.59 -6.21
N ILE A 136 -13.67 9.61 -6.98
CA ILE A 136 -13.42 8.25 -6.47
C ILE A 136 -12.34 8.27 -5.39
N ILE A 137 -11.22 8.97 -5.63
CA ILE A 137 -10.12 9.08 -4.67
C ILE A 137 -10.57 9.83 -3.41
N GLY A 138 -11.31 10.92 -3.56
CA GLY A 138 -11.88 11.67 -2.44
C GLY A 138 -12.81 10.80 -1.59
N PHE A 139 -13.71 10.06 -2.24
CA PHE A 139 -14.62 9.15 -1.56
C PHE A 139 -13.86 8.07 -0.77
N LEU A 140 -12.92 7.35 -1.40
CA LEU A 140 -12.12 6.31 -0.74
C LEU A 140 -11.24 6.88 0.39
N SER A 141 -10.71 8.08 0.22
CA SER A 141 -9.95 8.78 1.27
C SER A 141 -10.81 9.06 2.50
N VAL A 142 -12.04 9.53 2.32
CA VAL A 142 -12.98 9.75 3.43
C VAL A 142 -13.40 8.42 4.06
N MET A 143 -13.67 7.40 3.23
CA MET A 143 -14.00 6.05 3.70
C MET A 143 -12.90 5.44 4.58
N THR A 144 -11.64 5.73 4.31
CA THR A 144 -10.51 5.29 5.16
C THR A 144 -10.71 5.73 6.61
N PHE A 145 -10.97 7.02 6.82
CA PHE A 145 -11.08 7.58 8.18
C PHE A 145 -12.44 7.25 8.82
N ILE A 146 -13.51 7.12 8.02
CA ILE A 146 -14.79 6.61 8.52
C ILE A 146 -14.64 5.16 9.01
N LEU A 147 -13.92 4.32 8.27
CA LEU A 147 -13.65 2.94 8.67
C LEU A 147 -12.85 2.88 9.99
N LEU A 148 -11.84 3.74 10.13
CA LEU A 148 -11.07 3.87 11.36
C LEU A 148 -11.97 4.25 12.56
N VAL A 149 -12.81 5.29 12.41
CA VAL A 149 -13.75 5.71 13.47
C VAL A 149 -14.71 4.58 13.80
N PHE A 150 -15.24 3.89 12.79
CA PHE A 150 -16.15 2.77 12.99
C PHE A 150 -15.50 1.66 13.83
N TYR A 151 -14.26 1.28 13.53
CA TYR A 151 -13.54 0.27 14.32
C TYR A 151 -13.30 0.70 15.76
N VAL A 152 -12.93 1.96 15.99
CA VAL A 152 -12.74 2.48 17.35
C VAL A 152 -14.06 2.58 18.11
N ALA A 153 -15.10 3.16 17.49
CA ALA A 153 -16.42 3.34 18.10
C ALA A 153 -17.11 2.00 18.42
N SER A 154 -16.85 0.96 17.63
CA SER A 154 -17.35 -0.40 17.86
C SER A 154 -16.52 -1.18 18.89
N GLY A 155 -15.45 -0.59 19.43
CA GLY A 155 -14.54 -1.24 20.38
C GLY A 155 -13.62 -2.30 19.77
N TRP A 156 -13.52 -2.38 18.44
CA TRP A 156 -12.66 -3.34 17.74
C TRP A 156 -11.21 -2.87 17.68
N LEU A 157 -10.98 -1.55 17.75
CA LEU A 157 -9.67 -0.95 17.94
C LEU A 157 -9.66 -0.08 19.20
N PRO A 158 -8.53 0.00 19.91
CA PRO A 158 -8.43 0.83 21.11
C PRO A 158 -8.51 2.34 20.78
N PRO A 159 -9.02 3.19 21.69
CA PRO A 159 -9.24 4.62 21.42
C PRO A 159 -8.00 5.42 21.02
N ASN A 160 -6.80 5.00 21.48
CA ASN A 160 -5.52 5.60 21.08
C ASN A 160 -5.26 5.51 19.57
N MET A 161 -5.89 4.58 18.83
CA MET A 161 -5.77 4.48 17.37
C MET A 161 -6.38 5.69 16.64
N LEU A 162 -7.19 6.51 17.31
CA LEU A 162 -7.62 7.80 16.75
C LEU A 162 -6.44 8.74 16.48
N ALA A 163 -5.25 8.50 17.06
CA ALA A 163 -4.04 9.24 16.69
C ALA A 163 -3.74 9.20 15.18
N LEU A 164 -4.16 8.15 14.47
CA LEU A 164 -4.02 8.03 13.02
C LEU A 164 -4.78 9.12 12.23
N PHE A 165 -5.72 9.84 12.85
CA PHE A 165 -6.35 11.02 12.24
C PHE A 165 -5.37 12.13 11.90
N ILE A 166 -4.18 12.16 12.50
CA ILE A 166 -3.14 13.11 12.10
C ILE A 166 -2.76 12.95 10.61
N LEU A 167 -2.95 11.76 10.04
CA LEU A 167 -2.67 11.47 8.63
C LEU A 167 -3.80 11.97 7.70
N ALA A 168 -4.92 12.44 8.25
CA ALA A 168 -5.93 13.15 7.48
C ALA A 168 -5.41 14.50 6.95
N PHE A 169 -4.46 15.15 7.65
CA PHE A 169 -3.85 16.40 7.20
C PHE A 169 -3.06 16.25 5.88
N PRO A 170 -2.04 15.37 5.78
CA PRO A 170 -1.36 15.15 4.51
C PRO A 170 -2.30 14.59 3.44
N THR A 171 -3.26 13.73 3.80
CA THR A 171 -4.26 13.21 2.85
C THR A 171 -5.13 14.33 2.27
N ALA A 172 -5.59 15.27 3.10
CA ALA A 172 -6.38 16.41 2.66
C ALA A 172 -5.56 17.37 1.77
N TRP A 173 -4.29 17.56 2.07
CA TRP A 173 -3.37 18.33 1.23
C TRP A 173 -3.18 17.68 -0.14
N MET A 174 -2.96 16.36 -0.18
CA MET A 174 -2.86 15.60 -1.44
C MET A 174 -4.14 15.74 -2.26
N PHE A 175 -5.31 15.66 -1.62
CA PHE A 175 -6.60 15.84 -2.27
C PHE A 175 -6.80 17.25 -2.82
N TYR A 176 -6.43 18.28 -2.06
CA TYR A 176 -6.45 19.66 -2.52
C TYR A 176 -5.63 19.85 -3.79
N LYS A 177 -4.40 19.32 -3.81
CA LYS A 177 -3.49 19.40 -4.96
C LYS A 177 -4.04 18.69 -6.19
N MET A 178 -4.59 17.49 -6.00
CA MET A 178 -5.22 16.72 -7.07
C MET A 178 -6.48 17.42 -7.62
N ALA A 179 -7.34 17.96 -6.73
CA ALA A 179 -8.56 18.66 -7.12
C ALA A 179 -8.27 19.96 -7.88
N LYS A 180 -7.18 20.65 -7.54
CA LYS A 180 -6.68 21.83 -8.27
C LYS A 180 -5.91 21.48 -9.55
N ASN A 181 -5.66 20.19 -9.82
CA ASN A 181 -4.79 19.72 -10.89
C ASN A 181 -3.44 20.45 -10.91
N ASN A 182 -2.89 20.71 -9.72
CA ASN A 182 -1.63 21.40 -9.54
C ASN A 182 -0.65 20.40 -8.93
N ILE A 183 -0.06 19.56 -9.77
CA ILE A 183 0.85 18.48 -9.37
C ILE A 183 2.22 18.80 -9.95
N SER A 184 3.21 18.92 -9.08
CA SER A 184 4.60 19.18 -9.42
C SER A 184 5.38 17.87 -9.51
N VAL A 185 6.21 17.78 -10.54
CA VAL A 185 7.24 16.73 -10.67
C VAL A 185 8.29 16.97 -9.58
N THR A 186 8.76 15.89 -8.96
CA THR A 186 9.77 15.97 -7.91
C THR A 186 11.07 15.30 -8.34
N THR A 187 12.17 15.63 -7.68
CA THR A 187 13.48 14.98 -7.91
C THR A 187 13.60 13.63 -7.20
N LEU A 188 12.83 13.41 -6.13
CA LEU A 188 12.85 12.17 -5.33
C LEU A 188 12.04 11.05 -5.98
N GLU A 189 10.87 11.37 -6.50
CA GLU A 189 9.87 10.44 -7.05
C GLU A 189 9.19 11.04 -8.29
N ASN A 190 8.37 10.26 -9.00
CA ASN A 190 7.65 10.71 -10.21
C ASN A 190 6.94 12.07 -10.02
N ASN A 191 6.16 12.21 -8.94
CA ASN A 191 5.50 13.45 -8.59
C ASN A 191 5.32 13.61 -7.07
N GLU A 192 4.97 14.82 -6.64
CA GLU A 192 4.83 15.14 -5.22
C GLU A 192 3.73 14.33 -4.52
N LEU A 193 2.64 13.95 -5.24
CA LEU A 193 1.59 13.11 -4.66
C LEU A 193 2.09 11.69 -4.42
N TRP A 194 2.98 11.19 -5.28
CA TRP A 194 3.59 9.89 -5.12
C TRP A 194 4.62 9.86 -3.99
N ALA A 195 5.39 10.94 -3.81
CA ALA A 195 6.24 11.10 -2.64
C ALA A 195 5.42 11.16 -1.34
N SER A 196 4.37 11.99 -1.30
CA SER A 196 3.46 12.09 -0.15
C SER A 196 2.69 10.80 0.11
N PHE A 197 2.44 10.00 -0.92
CA PHE A 197 1.85 8.67 -0.75
C PHE A 197 2.71 7.80 0.17
N TYR A 198 4.01 7.68 -0.12
CA TYR A 198 4.90 6.87 0.69
C TYR A 198 5.11 7.41 2.10
N LEU A 199 5.23 8.74 2.25
CA LEU A 199 5.36 9.37 3.56
C LEU A 199 4.12 9.14 4.42
N THR A 200 2.93 9.25 3.85
CA THR A 200 1.68 9.06 4.60
C THR A 200 1.45 7.57 4.92
N LEU A 201 1.75 6.67 3.97
CA LEU A 201 1.68 5.23 4.20
C LEU A 201 2.67 4.79 5.31
N GLY A 202 3.91 5.27 5.26
CA GLY A 202 4.89 5.08 6.34
C GLY A 202 4.41 5.66 7.67
N GLY A 203 3.77 6.83 7.62
CA GLY A 203 3.12 7.46 8.75
C GLY A 203 2.06 6.58 9.41
N PHE A 204 1.24 5.84 8.65
CA PHE A 204 0.28 4.90 9.22
C PHE A 204 0.97 3.83 10.07
N TYR A 205 2.06 3.24 9.58
CA TYR A 205 2.83 2.25 10.35
C TYR A 205 3.45 2.86 11.62
N ILE A 206 4.10 4.02 11.49
CA ILE A 206 4.82 4.66 12.59
C ILE A 206 3.85 5.14 13.68
N VAL A 207 2.77 5.82 13.30
CA VAL A 207 1.80 6.36 14.25
C VAL A 207 1.01 5.24 14.92
N ALA A 208 0.64 4.17 14.20
CA ALA A 208 0.00 3.01 14.80
C ALA A 208 0.91 2.35 15.85
N ALA A 209 2.18 2.11 15.52
CA ALA A 209 3.16 1.55 16.45
C ALA A 209 3.36 2.46 17.68
N ALA A 210 3.53 3.77 17.46
CA ALA A 210 3.68 4.74 18.55
C ALA A 210 2.46 4.77 19.47
N ALA A 211 1.24 4.73 18.91
CA ALA A 211 0.01 4.71 19.68
C ALA A 211 -0.10 3.45 20.56
N TYR A 212 0.27 2.27 20.05
CA TYR A 212 0.32 1.03 20.84
C TYR A 212 1.33 1.09 21.99
N LEU A 213 2.53 1.61 21.71
CA LEU A 213 3.58 1.72 22.73
C LEU A 213 3.16 2.70 23.83
N LEU A 214 2.69 3.90 23.48
CA LEU A 214 2.28 4.92 24.44
C LEU A 214 1.14 4.45 25.35
N GLY A 215 0.15 3.73 24.80
CA GLY A 215 -0.94 3.17 25.59
C GLY A 215 -0.44 2.19 26.64
N SER A 216 0.50 1.32 26.27
CA SER A 216 1.08 0.31 27.17
C SER A 216 1.89 0.94 28.30
N TYR A 217 2.64 2.01 28.02
CA TYR A 217 3.41 2.73 29.04
C TYR A 217 2.51 3.46 30.03
N LEU A 218 1.43 4.11 29.58
CA LEU A 218 0.53 4.84 30.47
C LEU A 218 -0.21 3.92 31.46
N THR A 219 -0.54 2.69 31.04
CA THR A 219 -1.19 1.69 31.91
C THR A 219 -0.24 1.02 32.92
N LEU A 220 1.07 1.05 32.67
CA LEU A 220 2.07 0.48 33.59
C LEU A 220 2.34 1.38 34.81
N PHE A 221 2.01 2.67 34.71
CA PHE A 221 2.24 3.67 35.76
C PHE A 221 0.94 4.21 36.40
N SER A 222 -0.21 3.63 36.05
CA SER A 222 -1.53 3.88 36.66
C SER A 222 -1.94 2.75 37.57
#